data_AF-A0AAU6FYS3-F1
#
_entry.id   AF-A0AAU6FYS3-F1
#
_cell.length_a   1.000
_cell.length_b   1.000
_cell.length_c   1.000
_cell.angle_alpha   90.00
_cell.angle_beta   90.00
_cell.angle_gamma   90.00
#
_symmetry.space_group_name_H-M   'P 1'
#
loop_
_entity.id
_entity.type
_entity.pdbx_description
1 polymer ?
#
loop_
_entity_poly.entity_id
_entity_poly.type
_entity_poly.pdbx_seq_one_letter_code
_entity_poly.pdbx_strand_id
1 'polypeptide(L)'
;MIWYGLLVAAVAAERVAELVVARRNERWSTARGATVTGQGHYPAMVALHTGLLGGCLAEVWLAGRPFLPVLAWPMLTVLVAAQGLRWWCINTLGPRWNTRVIVVPGLPLVRSGPYRWRWLRHPNYVAVVAEGVALPLVHTAWVTAAVFTVLDAVLLTVRIRCENRALATATAPPSATPSPA
;
A
#
# COMPACT_ATOMS: atom_id res chain seq x y z
N MET A 1 6.46 8.20 25.62
CA MET A 1 5.72 7.00 25.17
C MET A 1 4.33 7.29 24.62
N ILE A 2 3.54 8.12 25.31
CA ILE A 2 2.19 8.50 24.84
C ILE A 2 2.20 9.06 23.41
N TRP A 3 3.13 9.96 23.08
CA TRP A 3 3.22 10.56 21.75
C TRP A 3 3.45 9.53 20.62
N TYR A 4 4.25 8.48 20.87
CA TYR A 4 4.51 7.43 19.88
C TYR A 4 3.29 6.53 19.71
N GLY A 5 2.58 6.24 20.81
CA GLY A 5 1.28 5.58 20.75
C GLY A 5 0.26 6.38 19.94
N LEU A 6 0.21 7.70 20.11
CA LEU A 6 -0.63 8.58 19.30
C LEU A 6 -0.23 8.59 17.82
N LEU A 7 1.08 8.55 17.51
CA LEU A 7 1.56 8.42 16.13
C LEU A 7 1.09 7.12 15.49
N VAL A 8 1.26 5.99 16.18
CA VAL A 8 0.80 4.67 15.71
C VAL A 8 -0.73 4.66 15.56
N ALA A 9 -1.46 5.26 16.50
CA ALA A 9 -2.91 5.37 16.42
C ALA A 9 -3.37 6.25 15.24
N ALA A 10 -2.64 7.33 14.93
CA ALA A 10 -2.91 8.16 13.76
C ALA A 10 -2.73 7.38 12.46
N VAL A 11 -1.63 6.61 12.33
CA VAL A 11 -1.43 5.71 11.18
C VAL A 11 -2.52 4.64 11.13
N ALA A 12 -2.92 4.06 12.27
CA ALA A 12 -4.03 3.10 12.31
C ALA A 12 -5.35 3.71 11.81
N ALA A 13 -5.66 4.94 12.24
CA ALA A 13 -6.85 5.67 11.79
C ALA A 13 -6.80 5.95 10.28
N GLU A 14 -5.63 6.30 9.74
CA GLU A 14 -5.41 6.47 8.30
C GLU A 14 -5.64 5.15 7.53
N ARG A 15 -5.16 4.01 8.05
CA ARG A 15 -5.43 2.68 7.45
C ARG A 15 -6.94 2.40 7.38
N VAL A 16 -7.71 2.81 8.40
CA VAL A 16 -9.17 2.70 8.39
C VAL A 16 -9.79 3.63 7.34
N ALA A 17 -9.34 4.88 7.26
CA ALA A 17 -9.81 5.82 6.23
C ALA A 17 -9.56 5.30 4.82
N GLU A 18 -8.39 4.71 4.57
CA GLU A 18 -8.05 4.03 3.33
C GLU A 18 -8.98 2.87 3.02
N LEU A 19 -9.34 2.03 4.00
CA LEU A 19 -10.32 0.96 3.81
C LEU A 19 -11.71 1.49 3.46
N VAL A 20 -12.12 2.61 4.05
CA VAL A 20 -13.40 3.27 3.72
C VAL A 20 -13.38 3.77 2.27
N VAL A 21 -12.30 4.44 1.85
CA VAL A 21 -12.11 4.89 0.46
C VAL A 21 -12.09 3.69 -0.49
N ALA A 22 -11.36 2.63 -0.16
CA ALA A 22 -11.28 1.42 -0.96
C ALA A 22 -12.67 0.77 -1.14
N ARG A 23 -13.47 0.65 -0.08
CA ARG A 23 -14.85 0.13 -0.16
C ARG A 23 -15.74 0.98 -1.06
N ARG A 24 -15.62 2.31 -1.01
CA ARG A 24 -16.37 3.21 -1.90
C ARG A 24 -15.97 3.01 -3.36
N ASN A 25 -14.66 2.94 -3.61
CA ASN A 25 -14.10 2.76 -4.95
C ASN A 25 -14.37 1.37 -5.54
N GLU A 26 -14.41 0.34 -4.70
CA GLU A 26 -14.82 -1.02 -5.06
C GLU A 26 -16.22 -1.01 -5.66
N ARG A 27 -17.20 -0.38 -4.98
CA ARG A 27 -18.57 -0.23 -5.49
C ARG A 27 -18.62 0.46 -6.86
N TRP A 28 -17.85 1.54 -7.02
CA TRP A 28 -17.76 2.26 -8.29
C TRP A 28 -17.19 1.39 -9.42
N SER A 29 -16.21 0.55 -9.09
CA SER A 29 -15.53 -0.34 -10.04
C SER A 29 -16.40 -1.53 -10.41
N THR A 30 -17.05 -2.17 -9.44
CA THR A 30 -17.97 -3.30 -9.67
C THR A 30 -19.15 -2.89 -10.55
N ALA A 31 -19.69 -1.68 -10.37
CA ALA A 31 -20.74 -1.13 -11.24
C ALA A 31 -20.31 -0.95 -12.71
N ARG A 32 -19.01 -1.07 -13.00
CA ARG A 32 -18.41 -0.96 -14.36
C ARG A 32 -17.83 -2.29 -14.84
N GLY A 33 -18.24 -3.41 -14.25
CA GLY A 33 -17.80 -4.74 -14.65
C GLY A 33 -16.36 -5.06 -14.26
N ALA A 34 -15.85 -4.46 -13.17
CA ALA A 34 -14.50 -4.76 -12.70
C ALA A 34 -14.31 -6.23 -12.33
N THR A 35 -13.13 -6.75 -12.65
CA THR A 35 -12.67 -8.06 -12.19
C THR A 35 -11.79 -7.88 -10.96
N VAL A 36 -12.04 -8.70 -9.93
CA VAL A 36 -11.22 -8.71 -8.72
C VAL A 36 -10.27 -9.89 -8.79
N THR A 37 -8.97 -9.62 -8.64
CA THR A 37 -7.91 -10.64 -8.68
C THR A 37 -7.09 -10.58 -7.39
N GLY A 38 -6.32 -11.64 -7.12
CA GLY A 38 -5.37 -11.62 -6.00
C GLY A 38 -5.98 -11.77 -4.59
N GLN A 39 -7.21 -12.29 -4.48
CA GLN A 39 -7.90 -12.44 -3.19
C GLN A 39 -7.09 -13.23 -2.14
N GLY A 40 -6.29 -14.22 -2.56
CA GLY A 40 -5.56 -15.09 -1.64
C GLY A 40 -4.47 -14.39 -0.80
N HIS A 41 -3.85 -13.31 -1.30
CA HIS A 41 -2.79 -12.61 -0.55
C HIS A 41 -3.31 -11.40 0.24
N TYR A 42 -4.57 -11.00 0.06
CA TYR A 42 -5.13 -9.84 0.76
C TYR A 42 -5.23 -10.02 2.29
N PRO A 43 -5.68 -11.17 2.84
CA PRO A 43 -5.65 -11.39 4.28
C PRO A 43 -4.24 -11.32 4.88
N ALA A 44 -3.24 -11.83 4.16
CA ALA A 44 -1.83 -11.74 4.57
C ALA A 44 -1.35 -10.29 4.62
N MET A 45 -1.79 -9.43 3.68
CA MET A 45 -1.50 -7.99 3.71
C MET A 45 -2.09 -7.32 4.96
N VAL A 46 -3.36 -7.61 5.26
CA VAL A 46 -4.03 -7.05 6.44
C VAL A 46 -3.35 -7.51 7.72
N ALA A 47 -3.03 -8.80 7.83
CA ALA A 47 -2.30 -9.35 8.97
C ALA A 47 -0.92 -8.71 9.14
N LEU A 48 -0.17 -8.55 8.05
CA LEU A 48 1.16 -7.94 8.07
C LEU A 48 1.11 -6.47 8.53
N HIS A 49 0.19 -5.66 8.02
CA HIS A 49 0.08 -4.25 8.40
C HIS A 49 -0.49 -4.07 9.81
N THR A 50 -1.40 -4.95 10.23
CA THR A 50 -1.88 -4.96 11.63
C THR A 50 -0.76 -5.38 12.58
N GLY A 51 0.02 -6.38 12.18
CA GLY A 51 1.21 -6.86 12.89
C GLY A 51 2.30 -5.79 12.97
N LEU A 52 2.48 -4.96 11.95
CA LEU A 52 3.38 -3.79 12.00
C LEU A 52 2.99 -2.84 13.14
N LEU A 53 1.71 -2.44 13.18
CA LEU A 53 1.22 -1.49 14.19
C LEU A 53 1.35 -2.07 15.61
N GLY A 54 0.93 -3.34 15.78
CA GLY A 54 1.08 -4.06 17.04
C GLY A 54 2.54 -4.24 17.45
N GLY A 55 3.39 -4.64 16.51
CA GLY A 55 4.83 -4.85 16.70
C GLY A 55 5.56 -3.57 17.08
N CYS A 56 5.20 -2.43 16.47
CA CYS A 56 5.72 -1.12 16.83
C CYS A 56 5.48 -0.80 18.31
N LEU A 57 4.28 -1.05 18.82
CA LEU A 57 3.95 -0.82 20.23
C LEU A 57 4.59 -1.86 21.14
N ALA A 58 4.49 -3.14 20.77
CA ALA A 58 4.98 -4.26 21.56
C ALA A 58 6.50 -4.21 21.72
N GLU A 59 7.27 -4.05 20.64
CA GLU A 59 8.73 -4.01 20.71
C GLU A 59 9.21 -2.82 21.54
N VAL A 60 8.63 -1.64 21.32
CA VAL A 60 9.05 -0.44 22.04
C VAL A 60 8.76 -0.54 23.53
N TRP A 61 7.59 -1.08 23.89
CA TRP A 61 7.20 -1.25 25.29
C TRP A 61 7.93 -2.39 25.99
N LEU A 62 7.99 -3.58 25.36
CA LEU A 62 8.56 -4.79 25.97
C LEU A 62 10.09 -4.78 25.98
N ALA A 63 10.73 -4.25 24.93
CA ALA A 63 12.19 -4.19 24.84
C ALA A 63 12.79 -2.86 25.31
N GLY A 64 11.95 -1.94 25.84
CA GLY A 64 12.39 -0.65 26.35
C GLY A 64 13.19 0.17 25.32
N ARG A 65 12.77 0.14 24.06
CA ARG A 65 13.54 0.74 22.96
C ARG A 65 13.76 2.24 23.20
N PRO A 66 14.99 2.76 23.06
CA PRO A 66 15.26 4.17 23.30
C PRO A 66 14.71 5.04 22.17
N PHE A 67 14.36 6.27 22.52
CA PHE A 67 14.12 7.32 21.54
C PHE A 67 15.45 8.01 21.19
N LEU A 68 15.88 7.91 19.93
CA LEU A 68 17.09 8.56 19.45
C LEU A 68 16.70 9.68 18.47
N PRO A 69 16.73 10.97 18.87
CA PRO A 69 16.27 12.08 18.02
C PRO A 69 16.93 12.11 16.62
N VAL A 70 18.22 11.79 16.55
CA VAL A 70 18.99 11.72 15.29
C VAL A 70 18.40 10.71 14.29
N LEU A 71 17.83 9.60 14.77
CA LEU A 71 17.13 8.65 13.90
C LEU A 71 15.65 9.02 13.74
N ALA A 72 15.02 9.43 14.84
CA ALA A 72 13.59 9.65 14.89
C ALA A 72 13.11 10.76 13.96
N TRP A 73 13.81 11.91 13.91
CA TRP A 73 13.39 13.04 13.08
C TRP A 73 13.49 12.75 11.57
N PRO A 74 14.58 12.14 11.06
CA PRO A 74 14.61 11.65 9.69
C PRO A 74 13.51 10.63 9.39
N MET A 75 13.30 9.65 10.27
CA MET A 75 12.26 8.63 10.05
C MET A 75 10.85 9.23 10.08
N LEU A 76 10.59 10.21 10.95
CA LEU A 76 9.32 10.94 10.95
C LEU A 76 9.13 11.72 9.65
N THR A 77 10.19 12.34 9.12
CA THR A 77 10.16 13.01 7.81
C THR A 77 9.82 12.02 6.69
N VAL A 78 10.45 10.85 6.68
CA VAL A 78 10.16 9.78 5.70
C VAL A 78 8.71 9.31 5.84
N LEU A 79 8.22 9.12 7.07
CA LEU A 79 6.84 8.70 7.33
C LEU A 79 5.83 9.72 6.80
N VAL A 80 6.04 11.01 7.07
CA VAL A 80 5.18 12.10 6.57
C VAL A 80 5.23 12.17 5.04
N ALA A 81 6.42 12.05 4.45
CA ALA A 81 6.56 12.02 2.99
C ALA A 81 5.87 10.80 2.36
N ALA A 82 5.92 9.65 3.03
CA ALA A 82 5.22 8.43 2.61
C ALA A 82 3.70 8.64 2.61
N GLN A 83 3.11 9.26 3.65
CA GLN A 83 1.68 9.58 3.64
C GLN A 83 1.32 10.59 2.56
N GLY A 84 2.12 11.64 2.38
CA GLY A 84 1.92 12.60 1.29
C GLY A 84 1.89 11.93 -0.09
N LEU A 85 2.86 11.04 -0.36
CA LEU A 85 2.92 10.27 -1.59
C LEU A 85 1.71 9.34 -1.74
N ARG A 86 1.30 8.67 -0.66
CA ARG A 86 0.15 7.76 -0.66
C ARG A 86 -1.13 8.47 -1.04
N TRP A 87 -1.45 9.58 -0.38
CA TRP A 87 -2.65 10.36 -0.69
C TRP A 87 -2.58 11.01 -2.07
N TRP A 88 -1.39 11.38 -2.53
CA TRP A 88 -1.23 11.81 -3.91
C TRP A 88 -1.56 10.69 -4.91
N CYS A 89 -1.17 9.44 -4.62
CA CYS A 89 -1.56 8.28 -5.44
C CYS A 89 -3.07 8.03 -5.40
N ILE A 90 -3.68 8.05 -4.20
CA ILE A 90 -5.13 7.87 -4.00
C ILE A 90 -5.90 8.91 -4.81
N ASN A 91 -5.53 10.17 -4.70
CA ASN A 91 -6.19 11.27 -5.40
C ASN A 91 -5.98 11.21 -6.92
N THR A 92 -4.79 10.80 -7.38
CA THR A 92 -4.48 10.68 -8.81
C THR A 92 -5.25 9.54 -9.47
N LEU A 93 -5.35 8.39 -8.81
CA LEU A 93 -6.11 7.24 -9.30
C LEU A 93 -7.62 7.41 -9.12
N GLY A 94 -8.02 8.22 -8.13
CA GLY A 94 -9.42 8.53 -7.85
C GLY A 94 -10.24 7.27 -7.59
N PRO A 95 -11.40 7.08 -8.25
CA PRO A 95 -12.26 5.91 -8.05
C PRO A 95 -11.62 4.57 -8.42
N ARG A 96 -10.49 4.57 -9.14
CA ARG A 96 -9.77 3.36 -9.54
C ARG A 96 -8.83 2.83 -8.45
N TRP A 97 -8.53 3.65 -7.43
CA TRP A 97 -7.66 3.23 -6.34
C TRP A 97 -8.37 2.20 -5.45
N ASN A 98 -7.69 1.11 -5.13
CA ASN A 98 -8.18 0.13 -4.17
C ASN A 98 -7.02 -0.59 -3.47
N THR A 99 -7.27 -1.07 -2.25
CA THR A 99 -6.33 -1.95 -1.52
C THR A 99 -6.27 -3.36 -2.12
N ARG A 100 -7.34 -3.81 -2.79
CA ARG A 100 -7.40 -5.05 -3.58
C ARG A 100 -6.98 -4.77 -5.03
N VAL A 101 -6.56 -5.81 -5.74
CA VAL A 101 -6.29 -5.70 -7.18
C VAL A 101 -7.62 -5.78 -7.93
N ILE A 102 -8.18 -4.62 -8.23
CA ILE A 102 -9.45 -4.47 -8.97
C ILE A 102 -9.14 -3.78 -10.30
N VAL A 103 -9.54 -4.40 -11.40
CA VAL A 103 -9.30 -3.86 -12.74
C VAL A 103 -10.62 -3.73 -13.49
N VAL A 104 -10.90 -2.53 -14.00
CA VAL A 104 -12.06 -2.26 -14.87
C VAL A 104 -11.60 -2.46 -16.33
N PRO A 105 -12.18 -3.41 -17.08
CA PRO A 105 -11.83 -3.64 -18.48
C PRO A 105 -11.98 -2.38 -19.34
N GLY A 106 -11.08 -2.18 -20.30
CA GLY A 106 -11.17 -1.08 -21.28
C GLY A 106 -10.80 0.32 -20.76
N LEU A 107 -10.47 0.48 -19.47
CA LEU A 107 -9.96 1.76 -18.97
C LEU A 107 -8.45 1.90 -19.24
N PRO A 108 -7.99 3.05 -19.79
CA PRO A 108 -6.57 3.27 -20.03
C PRO A 108 -5.81 3.45 -18.70
N LEU A 109 -4.53 3.05 -18.66
CA LEU A 109 -3.66 3.28 -17.51
C LEU A 109 -3.53 4.78 -17.19
N VAL A 110 -3.56 5.13 -15.91
CA VAL A 110 -3.37 6.50 -15.43
C VAL A 110 -1.88 6.87 -15.55
N ARG A 111 -1.59 8.00 -16.19
CA ARG A 111 -0.21 8.51 -16.43
C ARG A 111 0.05 9.92 -15.87
N SER A 112 -0.84 10.39 -14.99
CA SER A 112 -0.74 11.69 -14.32
C SER A 112 -0.18 11.55 -12.88
N GLY A 113 0.02 12.68 -12.19
CA GLY A 113 0.45 12.68 -10.79
C GLY A 113 1.80 11.96 -10.59
N PRO A 114 1.96 11.10 -9.56
CA PRO A 114 3.21 10.37 -9.33
C PRO A 114 3.44 9.26 -10.38
N TYR A 115 2.39 8.83 -11.10
CA TYR A 115 2.47 7.83 -12.17
C TYR A 115 3.06 8.36 -13.49
N ARG A 116 3.43 9.65 -13.54
CA ARG A 116 4.14 10.23 -14.70
C ARG A 116 5.61 9.80 -14.75
N TRP A 117 6.20 9.45 -13.61
CA TRP A 117 7.61 9.09 -13.52
C TRP A 117 7.82 7.70 -14.11
N ARG A 118 8.49 7.64 -15.27
CA ARG A 118 8.65 6.39 -16.05
C ARG A 118 9.33 5.25 -15.28
N TRP A 119 10.19 5.58 -14.32
CA TRP A 119 10.87 4.59 -13.47
C TRP A 119 10.05 4.12 -12.27
N LEU A 120 8.99 4.86 -11.89
CA LEU A 120 8.19 4.58 -10.71
C LEU A 120 6.82 4.01 -11.12
N ARG A 121 6.81 2.72 -11.49
CA ARG A 121 5.58 2.05 -11.94
C ARG A 121 4.51 1.97 -10.85
N HIS A 122 4.94 1.87 -9.60
CA HIS A 122 4.07 1.62 -8.44
C HIS A 122 4.40 2.58 -7.27
N PRO A 123 4.16 3.90 -7.42
CA PRO A 123 4.45 4.90 -6.38
C PRO A 123 3.78 4.60 -5.05
N ASN A 124 2.59 4.00 -5.07
CA ASN A 124 1.88 3.62 -3.85
C ASN A 124 2.63 2.56 -3.04
N TYR A 125 3.33 1.61 -3.69
CA TYR A 125 4.12 0.60 -2.98
C TYR A 125 5.41 1.17 -2.39
N VAL A 126 5.96 2.22 -2.99
CA VAL A 126 7.07 2.97 -2.40
C VAL A 126 6.64 3.61 -1.09
N ALA A 127 5.44 4.19 -1.04
CA ALA A 127 4.88 4.72 0.20
C ALA A 127 4.67 3.63 1.27
N VAL A 128 4.18 2.46 0.89
CA VAL A 128 4.00 1.32 1.81
C VAL A 128 5.33 0.87 2.42
N VAL A 129 6.35 0.64 1.60
CA VAL A 129 7.68 0.22 2.08
C VAL A 129 8.30 1.30 2.97
N ALA A 130 8.23 2.57 2.55
CA ALA A 130 8.78 3.68 3.30
C ALA A 130 8.10 3.83 4.68
N GLU A 131 6.77 3.74 4.75
CA GLU A 131 6.02 3.74 6.02
C GLU A 131 6.42 2.56 6.91
N GLY A 132 6.50 1.35 6.34
CA GLY A 132 6.82 0.13 7.05
C GLY A 132 8.19 0.12 7.72
N VAL A 133 9.16 0.79 7.10
CA VAL A 133 10.50 1.01 7.67
C VAL A 133 10.50 2.18 8.64
N ALA A 134 9.92 3.31 8.25
CA ALA A 134 10.03 4.55 9.00
C ALA A 134 9.27 4.52 10.33
N LEU A 135 8.02 4.03 10.34
CA LEU A 135 7.18 4.01 11.52
C LEU A 135 7.86 3.33 12.74
N PRO A 136 8.35 2.07 12.63
CA PRO A 136 9.05 1.43 13.73
C PRO A 136 10.37 2.13 14.10
N LEU A 137 11.12 2.62 13.10
CA LEU A 137 12.43 3.25 13.35
C LEU A 137 12.33 4.63 14.01
N VAL A 138 11.16 5.30 13.98
CA VAL A 138 10.92 6.51 14.79
C VAL A 138 11.23 6.26 16.28
N HIS A 139 11.06 5.03 16.77
CA HIS A 139 11.40 4.66 18.14
C HIS A 139 12.38 3.47 18.22
N THR A 140 13.27 3.35 17.23
CA THR A 140 14.34 2.33 17.15
C THR A 140 13.87 0.87 17.17
N ALA A 141 12.61 0.60 16.80
CA ALA A 141 12.05 -0.76 16.73
C ALA A 141 12.54 -1.53 15.49
N TRP A 142 13.85 -1.73 15.39
CA TRP A 142 14.52 -2.28 14.20
C TRP A 142 14.14 -3.73 13.90
N VAL A 143 13.69 -4.51 14.90
CA VAL A 143 13.25 -5.89 14.68
C VAL A 143 11.93 -5.87 13.90
N THR A 144 10.97 -5.07 14.35
CA THR A 144 9.68 -4.86 13.67
C THR A 144 9.92 -4.33 12.26
N ALA A 145 10.82 -3.34 12.10
CA ALA A 145 11.18 -2.79 10.79
C ALA A 145 11.74 -3.88 9.85
N ALA A 146 12.68 -4.69 10.33
CA ALA A 146 13.33 -5.75 9.53
C ALA A 146 12.33 -6.86 9.16
N VAL A 147 11.58 -7.37 10.13
CA VAL A 147 10.58 -8.42 9.91
C VAL A 147 9.50 -7.94 8.94
N PHE A 148 8.96 -6.73 9.14
CA PHE A 148 8.00 -6.16 8.21
C PHE A 148 8.59 -6.05 6.81
N THR A 149 9.80 -5.49 6.67
CA THR A 149 10.44 -5.29 5.36
C THR A 149 10.60 -6.60 4.58
N VAL A 150 11.05 -7.67 5.25
CA VAL A 150 11.23 -8.98 4.61
C VAL A 150 9.88 -9.56 4.17
N LEU A 151 8.89 -9.55 5.05
CA LEU A 151 7.56 -10.09 4.75
C LEU A 151 6.83 -9.26 3.68
N ASP A 152 6.95 -7.93 3.74
CA ASP A 152 6.35 -7.01 2.79
C ASP A 152 7.00 -7.14 1.40
N ALA A 153 8.33 -7.33 1.33
CA ALA A 153 9.01 -7.59 0.05
C ALA A 153 8.48 -8.85 -0.66
N VAL A 154 8.26 -9.95 0.09
CA VAL A 154 7.67 -11.18 -0.45
C VAL A 154 6.24 -10.92 -0.91
N LEU A 155 5.43 -10.28 -0.07
CA LEU A 155 4.02 -10.01 -0.35
C LEU A 155 3.83 -9.07 -1.55
N LEU A 156 4.59 -7.97 -1.60
CA LEU A 156 4.57 -7.00 -2.69
C LEU A 156 5.03 -7.64 -4.00
N THR A 157 6.00 -8.57 -3.97
CA THR A 157 6.41 -9.30 -5.17
C THR A 157 5.24 -10.08 -5.76
N VAL A 158 4.49 -10.81 -4.93
CA VAL A 158 3.29 -11.55 -5.36
C VAL A 158 2.22 -10.59 -5.88
N ARG A 159 1.97 -9.49 -5.16
CA ARG A 159 0.95 -8.50 -5.50
C ARG A 159 1.27 -7.78 -6.81
N ILE A 160 2.48 -7.27 -6.98
CA ILE A 160 2.92 -6.57 -8.20
C ILE A 160 2.80 -7.48 -9.41
N ARG A 161 3.18 -8.77 -9.29
CA ARG A 161 3.02 -9.74 -10.38
C ARG A 161 1.55 -9.97 -10.72
N CYS A 162 0.69 -10.08 -9.71
CA CYS A 162 -0.76 -10.23 -9.89
C CYS A 162 -1.37 -9.02 -10.59
N GLU A 163 -1.04 -7.81 -10.13
CA GLU A 163 -1.52 -6.56 -10.71
C GLU A 163 -1.04 -6.36 -12.15
N ASN A 164 0.25 -6.55 -12.41
CA ASN A 164 0.79 -6.41 -13.77
C ASN A 164 0.11 -7.38 -14.75
N ARG A 165 -0.18 -8.62 -14.32
CA ARG A 165 -0.95 -9.58 -15.13
C ARG A 165 -2.37 -9.11 -15.38
N ALA A 166 -3.06 -8.65 -14.34
CA ALA A 166 -4.45 -8.18 -14.45
C ALA A 166 -4.56 -6.96 -15.37
N LEU A 167 -3.62 -6.01 -15.26
CA LEU A 167 -3.55 -4.84 -16.14
C LEU A 167 -3.23 -5.21 -17.59
N ALA A 168 -2.34 -6.18 -17.82
CA ALA A 168 -2.00 -6.66 -19.16
C ALA A 168 -3.23 -7.28 -19.85
N THR A 169 -3.99 -8.12 -19.15
CA THR A 169 -5.22 -8.73 -19.69
C THR A 169 -6.30 -7.69 -19.97
N ALA A 170 -6.49 -6.69 -19.08
CA ALA A 170 -7.54 -5.69 -19.23
C ALA A 170 -7.25 -4.63 -20.31
N THR A 171 -5.98 -4.46 -20.71
CA THR A 171 -5.55 -3.52 -21.75
C THR A 171 -5.40 -4.20 -23.12
N ALA A 172 -5.43 -5.53 -23.18
CA ALA A 172 -5.34 -6.26 -24.44
C ALA A 172 -6.56 -5.96 -25.32
N PRO A 173 -6.39 -5.71 -26.63
CA PRO A 173 -7.53 -5.57 -27.54
C PRO A 173 -8.35 -6.87 -27.54
N PRO A 174 -9.69 -6.79 -27.69
CA PRO A 174 -10.51 -7.99 -27.78
C PRO A 174 -9.96 -8.88 -28.91
N SER A 175 -9.65 -10.14 -28.58
CA SER A 175 -9.18 -11.12 -29.56
C SER A 175 -10.21 -11.21 -30.69
N ALA A 176 -9.79 -10.86 -31.90
CA ALA A 176 -10.60 -11.03 -33.10
C ALA A 176 -11.06 -12.49 -33.16
N THR A 177 -12.37 -12.71 -33.06
CA THR A 177 -12.96 -14.03 -33.25
C THR A 177 -12.60 -14.49 -34.67
N PRO A 178 -12.05 -15.69 -34.88
CA PRO A 178 -11.81 -16.17 -36.23
C PRO A 178 -13.17 -16.27 -36.94
N SER A 179 -13.29 -15.58 -38.08
CA SER A 179 -14.47 -15.68 -38.94
C SER A 179 -14.66 -17.15 -39.34
N PRO A 180 -15.86 -17.73 -39.19
CA PRO A 180 -16.13 -19.02 -39.81
C PRO A 180 -16.02 -18.84 -41.32
N ALA A 181 -15.25 -19.74 -41.95
CA ALA A 181 -15.06 -19.83 -43.40
C ALA A 181 -16.31 -20.42 -44.07
#